data_AF-A0A7V2U8V9-F1
#
_entry.id   AF-A0A7V2U8V9-F1
#
_cell.length_a   1.000
_cell.length_b   1.000
_cell.length_c   1.000
_cell.angle_alpha   90.00
_cell.angle_beta   90.00
_cell.angle_gamma   90.00
#
_symmetry.space_group_name_H-M   'P 1'
#
loop_
_entity.id
_entity.type
_entity.pdbx_description
1 polymer ?
#
loop_
_entity_poly.entity_id
_entity_poly.type
_entity_poly.pdbx_seq_one_letter_code
_entity_poly.pdbx_strand_id
1 'polypeptide(L)'
;MFDIGFTFSLKPQFGLYGNCPFTAPGGYTNVDGYFAGIGGGKIGVMEHHQRAAGFLVGGAEDVSWGSADSPEGETKSRYGVGFFGLNTDEQGNPVYRPQCAHYLHLGFIGVTANLNYKDWPDFFLGWVGLDPRGDDGRGEKRAASPGRLQSLEARLSRSRDGLRLLARTTKARYAPDEPIVLEVELHNVAGRGRGQGEKPRDIEVYFEPVAKDQRGETSEWLLKFYAYEVYSGRQRYASPKVSVPAERRAELYHRVTLPPGAFVGRRFTFAPARQWLRPGDHFFLASYEVTKDSGMVILHPELTTEQVKKLGNEHAYVPVWTGKIYSNLATFRVERKKLAGLF
;
A
#
# COMPACT_ATOMS: atom_id res chain seq x y z
N MET A 1 -6.83 1.96 24.09
CA MET A 1 -6.48 1.63 25.49
C MET A 1 -7.62 1.03 26.27
N PHE A 2 -8.75 1.73 26.37
CA PHE A 2 -9.97 1.18 26.90
C PHE A 2 -11.14 1.77 26.11
N ASP A 3 -12.15 0.95 25.86
CA ASP A 3 -13.44 1.43 25.38
C ASP A 3 -14.42 1.29 26.55
N ILE A 4 -15.09 2.37 26.94
CA ILE A 4 -16.09 2.35 28.02
C ILE A 4 -17.25 3.28 27.68
N GLY A 5 -18.47 2.77 27.82
CA GLY A 5 -19.65 3.57 27.54
C GLY A 5 -20.94 2.79 27.64
N PHE A 6 -22.02 3.49 27.29
CA PHE A 6 -23.37 2.94 27.23
C PHE A 6 -23.75 2.64 25.80
N THR A 7 -24.45 1.52 25.60
CA THR A 7 -25.06 1.18 24.31
C THR A 7 -26.56 1.42 24.36
N PHE A 8 -27.14 1.87 23.26
CA PHE A 8 -28.55 2.19 23.10
C PHE A 8 -29.06 1.58 21.82
N SER A 9 -30.17 0.86 21.87
CA SER A 9 -30.78 0.23 20.69
C SER A 9 -32.19 0.78 20.46
N LEU A 10 -32.63 0.84 19.19
CA LEU A 10 -34.01 1.25 18.85
C LEU A 10 -35.02 0.12 19.05
N LYS A 11 -34.54 -1.14 19.10
CA LYS A 11 -35.33 -2.34 19.30
C LYS A 11 -34.75 -3.08 20.51
N PRO A 12 -35.58 -3.70 21.36
CA PRO A 12 -35.07 -4.45 22.50
C PRO A 12 -34.17 -5.60 22.02
N GLN A 13 -32.95 -5.64 22.53
CA GLN A 13 -31.92 -6.60 22.18
C GLN A 13 -31.29 -7.19 23.45
N PHE A 14 -30.52 -8.26 23.28
CA PHE A 14 -29.85 -8.94 24.39
C PHE A 14 -28.38 -9.16 24.07
N GLY A 15 -27.53 -8.83 25.04
CA GLY A 15 -26.12 -9.17 25.02
C GLY A 15 -25.61 -9.43 26.42
N LEU A 16 -25.01 -10.59 26.62
CA LEU A 16 -24.26 -10.94 27.80
C LEU A 16 -23.03 -11.70 27.33
N TYR A 17 -21.89 -11.01 27.26
CA TYR A 17 -20.66 -11.57 26.73
C TYR A 17 -19.45 -11.04 27.50
N GLY A 18 -18.47 -11.91 27.76
CA GLY A 18 -17.16 -11.47 28.23
C GLY A 18 -16.03 -12.41 27.80
N ASN A 19 -14.81 -11.89 27.67
CA ASN A 19 -13.62 -12.67 27.32
C ASN A 19 -12.43 -12.27 28.22
N CYS A 20 -12.48 -12.60 29.52
CA CYS A 20 -11.43 -12.23 30.46
C CYS A 20 -10.74 -13.44 31.11
N PRO A 21 -9.41 -13.64 30.89
CA PRO A 21 -8.64 -13.07 29.78
C PRO A 21 -9.17 -13.58 28.42
N PHE A 22 -8.75 -12.97 27.30
CA PHE A 22 -9.15 -13.31 25.92
C PHE A 22 -9.21 -14.83 25.58
N THR A 23 -8.52 -15.65 26.36
CA THR A 23 -8.50 -17.11 26.28
C THR A 23 -9.79 -17.80 26.73
N ALA A 24 -10.67 -17.12 27.48
CA ALA A 24 -11.91 -17.67 28.03
C ALA A 24 -13.15 -16.84 27.62
N PRO A 25 -13.51 -16.79 26.32
CA PRO A 25 -14.73 -16.13 25.87
C PRO A 25 -15.97 -16.88 26.37
N GLY A 26 -16.99 -16.16 26.80
CA GLY A 26 -18.22 -16.74 27.31
C GLY A 26 -19.41 -15.83 27.06
N GLY A 27 -20.49 -16.42 26.57
CA GLY A 27 -21.78 -15.76 26.39
C GLY A 27 -22.09 -15.43 24.94
N TYR A 28 -23.08 -14.55 24.75
CA TYR A 28 -23.61 -14.19 23.44
C TYR A 28 -24.04 -12.72 23.44
N THR A 29 -23.81 -12.04 22.33
CA THR A 29 -24.24 -10.66 22.11
C THR A 29 -24.56 -10.44 20.63
N ASN A 30 -25.66 -9.73 20.38
CA ASN A 30 -26.05 -9.27 19.05
C ASN A 30 -26.74 -7.93 19.23
N VAL A 31 -25.93 -6.87 19.24
CA VAL A 31 -26.35 -5.50 19.51
C VAL A 31 -26.08 -4.63 18.30
N ASP A 32 -27.13 -4.03 17.76
CA ASP A 32 -27.12 -3.04 16.68
C ASP A 32 -27.75 -1.74 17.20
N GLY A 33 -26.94 -0.69 17.35
CA GLY A 33 -27.40 0.58 17.92
C GLY A 33 -26.36 1.70 17.97
N TYR A 34 -26.46 2.54 18.99
CA TYR A 34 -25.58 3.65 19.26
C TYR A 34 -24.76 3.40 20.52
N PHE A 35 -23.53 3.85 20.53
CA PHE A 35 -22.67 3.88 21.71
C PHE A 35 -22.40 5.33 22.10
N ALA A 36 -22.52 5.63 23.39
CA ALA A 36 -22.11 6.91 23.97
C ALA A 36 -21.00 6.67 25.00
N GLY A 37 -19.80 7.19 24.72
CA GLY A 37 -18.65 7.03 25.60
C GLY A 37 -17.32 7.25 24.89
N ILE A 38 -16.30 6.54 25.37
CA ILE A 38 -14.96 6.49 24.79
C ILE A 38 -14.84 5.14 24.09
N GLY A 39 -14.71 5.11 22.77
CA GLY A 39 -14.74 3.87 22.00
C GLY A 39 -14.22 4.05 20.57
N GLY A 40 -13.57 3.03 20.02
CA GLY A 40 -13.11 3.06 18.61
C GLY A 40 -12.12 4.20 18.30
N GLY A 41 -11.37 4.65 19.32
CA GLY A 41 -10.45 5.78 19.21
C GLY A 41 -11.11 7.17 19.22
N LYS A 42 -12.41 7.26 19.54
CA LYS A 42 -13.19 8.50 19.56
C LYS A 42 -13.92 8.68 20.89
N ILE A 43 -14.29 9.93 21.20
CA ILE A 43 -15.17 10.30 22.31
C ILE A 43 -16.46 10.85 21.71
N GLY A 44 -17.62 10.37 22.16
CA GLY A 44 -18.92 10.91 21.74
C GLY A 44 -19.98 9.83 21.55
N VAL A 45 -20.97 10.15 20.71
CA VAL A 45 -22.03 9.23 20.29
C VAL A 45 -21.73 8.76 18.87
N MET A 46 -21.74 7.44 18.67
CA MET A 46 -21.43 6.82 17.37
C MET A 46 -22.27 5.57 17.15
N GLU A 47 -22.44 5.16 15.91
CA GLU A 47 -23.04 3.85 15.59
C GLU A 47 -22.11 2.74 16.07
N HIS A 48 -22.70 1.70 16.65
CA HIS A 48 -22.00 0.56 17.23
C HIS A 48 -22.74 -0.72 16.90
N HIS A 49 -22.02 -1.65 16.27
CA HIS A 49 -22.52 -2.98 15.95
C HIS A 49 -21.61 -4.02 16.58
N GLN A 50 -22.24 -5.00 17.20
CA GLN A 50 -21.54 -5.98 18.00
C GLN A 50 -22.20 -7.34 17.92
N ARG A 51 -21.45 -8.32 17.39
CA ARG A 51 -21.86 -9.72 17.35
C ARG A 51 -20.76 -10.57 17.92
N ALA A 52 -21.01 -11.22 19.04
CA ALA A 52 -20.04 -12.15 19.62
C ALA A 52 -20.73 -13.38 20.20
N ALA A 53 -20.04 -14.50 20.10
CA ALA A 53 -20.45 -15.75 20.70
C ALA A 53 -19.20 -16.49 21.17
N GLY A 54 -19.20 -16.96 22.41
CA GLY A 54 -18.06 -17.58 23.04
C GLY A 54 -18.46 -18.73 23.96
N PHE A 55 -17.67 -19.80 23.94
CA PHE A 55 -17.83 -20.96 24.80
C PHE A 55 -16.48 -21.49 25.29
N LEU A 56 -15.91 -20.81 26.29
CA LEU A 56 -14.66 -21.06 27.02
C LEU A 56 -13.41 -21.30 26.17
N VAL A 57 -13.40 -22.32 25.32
CA VAL A 57 -12.27 -22.73 24.48
C VAL A 57 -12.24 -22.02 23.13
N GLY A 58 -13.34 -21.42 22.69
CA GLY A 58 -13.44 -20.79 21.37
C GLY A 58 -14.63 -19.85 21.24
N GLY A 59 -14.56 -18.96 20.25
CA GLY A 59 -15.63 -18.05 19.90
C GLY A 59 -15.29 -17.18 18.70
N ALA A 60 -16.21 -16.26 18.39
CA ALA A 60 -16.01 -15.24 17.38
C ALA A 60 -16.52 -13.90 17.90
N GLU A 61 -15.82 -12.83 17.54
CA GLU A 61 -16.19 -11.44 17.78
C GLU A 61 -16.20 -10.66 16.46
N ASP A 62 -17.27 -9.92 16.22
CA ASP A 62 -17.41 -8.90 15.18
C ASP A 62 -17.83 -7.60 15.87
N VAL A 63 -16.99 -6.58 15.74
CA VAL A 63 -17.21 -5.25 16.33
C VAL A 63 -16.94 -4.20 15.26
N SER A 64 -17.82 -3.23 15.14
CA SER A 64 -17.60 -2.06 14.29
C SER A 64 -18.07 -0.77 14.96
N TRP A 65 -17.23 0.26 14.84
CA TRP A 65 -17.54 1.63 15.23
C TRP A 65 -17.81 2.46 13.97
N GLY A 66 -19.04 2.92 13.78
CA GLY A 66 -19.52 3.61 12.57
C GLY A 66 -20.49 2.77 11.73
N SER A 67 -21.01 3.37 10.65
CA SER A 67 -22.07 2.75 9.84
C SER A 67 -21.62 1.45 9.19
N ALA A 68 -22.39 0.38 9.41
CA ALA A 68 -22.14 -0.94 8.85
C ALA A 68 -22.02 -0.96 7.31
N ASP A 69 -22.64 0.01 6.62
CA ASP A 69 -22.70 0.12 5.16
C ASP A 69 -21.63 1.03 4.55
N SER A 70 -20.77 1.66 5.35
CA SER A 70 -19.69 2.49 4.79
C SER A 70 -18.60 1.58 4.21
N PRO A 71 -18.21 1.74 2.92
CA PRO A 71 -17.05 1.05 2.35
C PRO A 71 -15.73 1.47 3.02
N GLU A 72 -15.75 2.58 3.77
CA GLU A 72 -14.65 3.06 4.61
C GLU A 72 -14.78 2.60 6.08
N GLY A 73 -15.77 1.75 6.39
CA GLY A 73 -16.20 1.29 7.71
C GLY A 73 -15.07 1.27 8.73
N GLU A 74 -14.96 2.36 9.51
CA GLU A 74 -13.67 2.81 10.02
C GLU A 74 -13.01 1.84 11.01
N THR A 75 -13.67 0.78 11.45
CA THR A 75 -13.05 -0.25 12.31
C THR A 75 -13.76 -1.61 12.27
N LYS A 76 -14.34 -2.07 11.14
CA LYS A 76 -14.93 -3.43 11.13
C LYS A 76 -13.84 -4.47 11.37
N SER A 77 -13.92 -5.17 12.51
CA SER A 77 -12.94 -6.15 12.92
C SER A 77 -13.65 -7.44 13.28
N ARG A 78 -13.39 -8.51 12.51
CA ARG A 78 -13.83 -9.86 12.84
C ARG A 78 -12.62 -10.72 13.20
N TYR A 79 -12.71 -11.45 14.30
CA TYR A 79 -11.62 -12.32 14.74
C TYR A 79 -12.14 -13.49 15.58
N GLY A 80 -11.38 -14.59 15.56
CA GLY A 80 -11.59 -15.71 16.46
C GLY A 80 -11.08 -15.37 17.86
N VAL A 81 -11.72 -15.92 18.88
CA VAL A 81 -11.36 -15.72 20.30
C VAL A 81 -11.30 -17.06 21.04
N GLY A 82 -10.71 -17.07 22.25
CA GLY A 82 -10.47 -18.30 23.01
C GLY A 82 -9.24 -19.07 22.54
N PHE A 83 -8.96 -20.20 23.18
CA PHE A 83 -7.79 -21.04 22.89
C PHE A 83 -7.64 -21.39 21.41
N PHE A 84 -8.75 -21.68 20.72
CA PHE A 84 -8.75 -21.98 19.28
C PHE A 84 -8.70 -20.74 18.37
N GLY A 85 -8.94 -19.55 18.90
CA GLY A 85 -8.91 -18.28 18.17
C GLY A 85 -7.62 -17.50 18.31
N LEU A 86 -6.68 -17.94 19.16
CA LEU A 86 -5.46 -17.21 19.54
C LEU A 86 -4.50 -16.86 18.39
N ASN A 87 -4.73 -17.30 17.15
CA ASN A 87 -3.66 -17.33 16.15
C ASN A 87 -3.91 -16.59 14.84
N THR A 88 -5.13 -16.12 14.51
CA THR A 88 -5.38 -15.56 13.17
C THR A 88 -6.55 -14.58 13.13
N ASP A 89 -6.37 -13.42 12.49
CA ASP A 89 -7.49 -12.69 11.87
C ASP A 89 -8.03 -13.43 10.62
N GLU A 90 -9.05 -12.87 9.96
CA GLU A 90 -9.56 -13.42 8.69
C GLU A 90 -8.49 -13.53 7.59
N GLN A 91 -7.37 -12.82 7.71
CA GLN A 91 -6.23 -12.86 6.78
C GLN A 91 -5.09 -13.80 7.24
N GLY A 92 -5.27 -14.56 8.32
CA GLY A 92 -4.26 -15.49 8.81
C GLY A 92 -3.10 -14.83 9.57
N ASN A 93 -3.19 -13.53 9.89
CA ASN A 93 -2.14 -12.85 10.63
C ASN A 93 -2.31 -13.07 12.15
N PRO A 94 -1.22 -13.23 12.89
CA PRO A 94 -1.27 -13.33 14.34
C PRO A 94 -1.76 -12.01 14.94
N VAL A 95 -3.01 -12.02 15.43
CA VAL A 95 -3.60 -10.88 16.15
C VAL A 95 -3.60 -11.19 17.64
N TYR A 96 -2.42 -11.13 18.26
CA TYR A 96 -2.34 -11.20 19.71
C TYR A 96 -2.86 -9.89 20.31
N ARG A 97 -4.09 -9.91 20.82
CA ARG A 97 -4.71 -8.81 21.56
C ARG A 97 -5.13 -9.36 22.92
N PRO A 98 -4.31 -9.24 23.97
CA PRO A 98 -4.82 -9.38 25.31
C PRO A 98 -5.85 -8.25 25.48
N GLN A 99 -7.11 -8.59 25.26
CA GLN A 99 -8.26 -7.73 25.48
C GLN A 99 -9.19 -8.41 26.47
N CYS A 100 -9.83 -7.62 27.32
CA CYS A 100 -10.84 -8.07 28.27
C CYS A 100 -12.08 -7.21 28.02
N ALA A 101 -12.92 -7.74 27.13
CA ALA A 101 -14.19 -7.17 26.72
C ALA A 101 -15.31 -7.74 27.60
N HIS A 102 -16.22 -6.86 27.98
CA HIS A 102 -17.41 -7.12 28.77
C HIS A 102 -18.56 -6.33 28.15
N TYR A 103 -19.60 -7.06 27.77
CA TYR A 103 -20.78 -6.50 27.16
C TYR A 103 -22.01 -6.99 27.91
N LEU A 104 -22.80 -6.04 28.38
CA LEU A 104 -24.09 -6.29 29.02
C LEU A 104 -25.10 -5.36 28.36
N HIS A 105 -26.07 -5.90 27.63
CA HIS A 105 -27.15 -5.15 26.99
C HIS A 105 -28.47 -5.85 27.28
N LEU A 106 -29.40 -5.13 27.90
CA LEU A 106 -30.68 -5.67 28.35
C LEU A 106 -31.80 -4.74 27.85
N GLY A 107 -32.57 -5.20 26.86
CA GLY A 107 -33.62 -4.40 26.27
C GLY A 107 -33.03 -3.28 25.42
N PHE A 108 -33.21 -2.03 25.84
CA PHE A 108 -32.83 -0.85 25.05
C PHE A 108 -31.47 -0.26 25.42
N ILE A 109 -30.92 -0.64 26.58
CA ILE A 109 -29.72 -0.01 27.15
C ILE A 109 -28.73 -1.10 27.56
N GLY A 110 -27.45 -0.82 27.38
CA GLY A 110 -26.37 -1.65 27.85
C GLY A 110 -25.14 -0.86 28.26
N VAL A 111 -24.15 -1.59 28.76
CA VAL A 111 -22.82 -1.13 29.11
C VAL A 111 -21.82 -1.96 28.31
N THR A 112 -20.81 -1.28 27.81
CA THR A 112 -19.67 -1.89 27.12
C THR A 112 -18.40 -1.42 27.79
N ALA A 113 -17.55 -2.36 28.15
CA ALA A 113 -16.21 -2.12 28.67
C ALA A 113 -15.22 -3.06 27.97
N ASN A 114 -14.18 -2.51 27.36
CA ASN A 114 -13.12 -3.26 26.70
C ASN A 114 -11.78 -2.71 27.17
N LEU A 115 -10.94 -3.56 27.77
CA LEU A 115 -9.58 -3.19 28.17
C LEU A 115 -8.60 -3.79 27.19
N ASN A 116 -7.82 -2.95 26.49
CA ASN A 116 -6.83 -3.40 25.53
C ASN A 116 -5.43 -3.34 26.14
N TYR A 117 -5.00 -4.41 26.81
CA TYR A 117 -3.76 -4.44 27.59
C TYR A 117 -2.52 -4.19 26.73
N LYS A 118 -2.57 -4.49 25.42
CA LYS A 118 -1.46 -4.20 24.51
C LYS A 118 -1.12 -2.70 24.45
N ASP A 119 -2.11 -1.83 24.63
CA ASP A 119 -1.95 -0.37 24.53
C ASP A 119 -1.44 0.24 25.84
N TRP A 120 -1.49 -0.52 26.95
CA TRP A 120 -1.09 0.00 28.26
C TRP A 120 0.40 0.32 28.35
N PRO A 121 1.34 -0.56 27.92
CA PRO A 121 2.75 -0.23 27.91
C PRO A 121 3.05 1.03 27.12
N ASP A 122 2.39 1.21 25.97
CA ASP A 122 2.60 2.37 25.11
C ASP A 122 2.18 3.68 25.78
N PHE A 123 1.02 3.68 26.44
CA PHE A 123 0.59 4.81 27.26
C PHE A 123 1.59 5.13 28.37
N PHE A 124 1.96 4.14 29.20
CA PHE A 124 2.86 4.37 30.33
C PHE A 124 4.26 4.79 29.89
N LEU A 125 4.77 4.18 28.82
CA LEU A 125 6.07 4.51 28.25
C LEU A 125 6.06 5.86 27.51
N GLY A 126 4.90 6.26 26.96
CA GLY A 126 4.69 7.56 26.35
C GLY A 126 4.98 8.73 27.30
N TRP A 127 4.68 8.58 28.60
CA TRP A 127 5.00 9.60 29.62
C TRP A 127 6.51 9.82 29.82
N VAL A 128 7.35 8.82 29.53
CA VAL A 128 8.82 8.93 29.57
C VAL A 128 9.43 9.15 28.17
N GLY A 129 8.59 9.45 27.17
CA GLY A 129 8.99 9.74 25.81
C GLY A 129 9.37 8.51 24.97
N LEU A 130 9.08 7.31 25.47
CA LEU A 130 9.24 6.05 24.74
C LEU A 130 7.93 5.73 24.02
N ASP A 131 8.02 5.51 22.72
CA ASP A 131 6.88 5.13 21.86
C ASP A 131 7.21 3.81 21.15
N PRO A 132 6.95 2.66 21.79
CA PRO A 132 7.15 1.34 21.18
C PRO A 132 6.25 1.09 19.96
N ARG A 133 5.10 1.78 19.86
CA ARG A 133 4.12 1.53 18.78
C ARG A 133 4.32 2.39 17.55
N GLY A 134 5.01 3.51 17.69
CA GLY A 134 5.24 4.45 16.59
C GLY A 134 4.00 5.26 16.21
N ASP A 135 2.99 5.35 17.09
CA ASP A 135 1.67 5.91 16.73
C ASP A 135 1.55 7.42 17.02
N ASP A 136 2.51 8.04 17.69
CA ASP A 136 2.57 9.50 17.94
C ASP A 136 3.14 10.31 16.75
N GLY A 137 3.41 9.65 15.62
CA GLY A 137 4.00 10.25 14.44
C GLY A 137 5.49 10.60 14.57
N ARG A 138 6.18 10.25 15.66
CA ARG A 138 7.65 10.35 15.73
C ARG A 138 8.31 9.32 14.83
N GLY A 139 7.70 8.15 14.64
CA GLY A 139 8.14 7.16 13.65
C GLY A 139 8.16 7.75 12.23
N GLU A 140 7.10 8.46 11.88
CA GLU A 140 6.96 9.24 10.65
C GLU A 140 8.04 10.33 10.54
N LYS A 141 8.20 11.19 11.56
CA LYS A 141 9.26 12.22 11.59
C LYS A 141 10.67 11.63 11.50
N ARG A 142 10.92 10.45 12.08
CA ARG A 142 12.21 9.74 11.97
C ARG A 142 12.42 9.15 10.57
N ALA A 143 11.37 8.58 9.94
CA ALA A 143 11.40 8.09 8.56
C ALA A 143 11.70 9.21 7.55
N ALA A 144 11.24 10.42 7.85
CA ALA A 144 11.46 11.63 7.06
C ALA A 144 12.80 12.35 7.30
N SER A 145 13.67 11.82 8.18
CA SER A 145 14.98 12.45 8.40
C SER A 145 15.77 12.51 7.08
N PRO A 146 16.37 13.67 6.72
CA PRO A 146 17.12 13.82 5.46
C PRO A 146 18.16 12.72 5.25
N GLY A 147 18.83 12.27 6.32
CA GLY A 147 19.79 11.17 6.28
C GLY A 147 19.17 9.81 5.92
N ARG A 148 17.95 9.50 6.39
CA ARG A 148 17.27 8.27 5.97
C ARG A 148 16.84 8.32 4.52
N LEU A 149 16.25 9.44 4.07
CA LEU A 149 15.86 9.61 2.66
C LEU A 149 17.09 9.50 1.74
N GLN A 150 18.21 10.11 2.12
CA GLN A 150 19.46 9.98 1.38
C GLN A 150 19.98 8.53 1.36
N SER A 151 19.90 7.81 2.48
CA SER A 151 20.29 6.38 2.52
C SER A 151 19.36 5.50 1.68
N LEU A 152 18.06 5.81 1.67
CA LEU A 152 17.04 5.11 0.90
C LEU A 152 17.26 5.37 -0.60
N GLU A 153 17.44 6.62 -0.98
CA GLU A 153 17.75 7.02 -2.36
C GLU A 153 19.05 6.36 -2.83
N ALA A 154 20.10 6.34 -2.02
CA ALA A 154 21.36 5.67 -2.35
C ALA A 154 21.22 4.15 -2.52
N ARG A 155 20.25 3.52 -1.83
CA ARG A 155 19.92 2.09 -2.01
C ARG A 155 19.07 1.85 -3.25
N LEU A 156 18.05 2.68 -3.49
CA LEU A 156 17.12 2.53 -4.61
C LEU A 156 17.77 2.88 -5.95
N SER A 157 18.67 3.87 -5.98
CA SER A 157 19.38 4.32 -7.18
C SER A 157 20.56 3.44 -7.58
N ARG A 158 20.82 2.34 -6.84
CA ARG A 158 21.87 1.39 -7.21
C ARG A 158 21.52 0.75 -8.54
N SER A 159 22.52 0.72 -9.42
CA SER A 159 22.38 -0.05 -10.64
C SER A 159 22.30 -1.54 -10.33
N ARG A 160 21.57 -2.27 -11.18
CA ARG A 160 21.44 -3.72 -11.09
C ARG A 160 21.68 -4.30 -12.47
N ASP A 161 22.65 -5.20 -12.56
CA ASP A 161 23.06 -5.89 -13.79
C ASP A 161 23.30 -4.92 -14.96
N GLY A 162 23.97 -3.80 -14.68
CA GLY A 162 24.26 -2.75 -15.66
C GLY A 162 23.13 -1.76 -15.95
N LEU A 163 21.93 -1.88 -15.38
CA LEU A 163 20.84 -0.91 -15.58
C LEU A 163 20.63 0.00 -14.37
N ARG A 164 20.24 1.25 -14.62
CA ARG A 164 19.78 2.21 -13.60
C ARG A 164 18.52 2.90 -14.08
N LEU A 165 17.50 2.97 -13.22
CA LEU A 165 16.29 3.75 -13.47
C LEU A 165 16.44 5.13 -12.82
N LEU A 166 16.09 6.18 -13.53
CA LEU A 166 16.01 7.54 -13.02
C LEU A 166 14.59 8.06 -13.19
N ALA A 167 14.12 8.82 -12.21
CA ALA A 167 12.84 9.50 -12.25
C ALA A 167 13.04 10.96 -11.80
N ARG A 168 12.43 11.89 -12.53
CA ARG A 168 12.50 13.33 -12.25
C ARG A 168 11.16 13.97 -12.49
N THR A 169 10.74 14.85 -11.58
CA THR A 169 9.60 15.72 -11.82
C THR A 169 10.03 16.89 -12.69
N THR A 170 9.16 17.35 -13.59
CA THR A 170 9.48 18.53 -14.42
C THR A 170 9.55 19.83 -13.62
N LYS A 171 8.93 19.85 -12.44
CA LYS A 171 8.90 20.98 -11.50
C LYS A 171 9.08 20.49 -10.07
N ALA A 172 9.70 21.33 -9.25
CA ALA A 172 9.80 21.11 -7.81
C ALA A 172 8.49 21.44 -7.07
N ARG A 173 7.60 22.24 -7.67
CA ARG A 173 6.34 22.70 -7.07
C ARG A 173 5.20 22.61 -8.07
N TYR A 174 4.06 22.12 -7.61
CA TYR A 174 2.83 21.97 -8.39
C TYR A 174 1.65 22.62 -7.66
N ALA A 175 0.78 23.30 -8.40
CA ALA A 175 -0.52 23.70 -7.86
C ALA A 175 -1.42 22.46 -7.67
N PRO A 176 -2.42 22.49 -6.77
CA PRO A 176 -3.35 21.37 -6.58
C PRO A 176 -4.04 20.91 -7.87
N ASP A 177 -4.36 21.83 -8.76
CA ASP A 177 -5.10 21.56 -9.99
C ASP A 177 -4.17 21.26 -11.19
N GLU A 178 -2.86 21.27 -10.97
CA GLU A 178 -1.86 21.04 -12.01
C GLU A 178 -1.55 19.54 -12.15
N PRO A 179 -1.49 19.01 -13.39
CA PRO A 179 -1.04 17.65 -13.62
C PRO A 179 0.43 17.51 -13.25
N ILE A 180 0.76 16.42 -12.54
CA ILE A 180 2.15 16.13 -12.20
C ILE A 180 2.79 15.39 -13.37
N VAL A 181 3.94 15.89 -13.80
CA VAL A 181 4.68 15.29 -14.91
C VAL A 181 5.98 14.69 -14.38
N LEU A 182 6.16 13.40 -14.66
CA LEU A 182 7.32 12.61 -14.29
C LEU A 182 8.05 12.13 -15.55
N GLU A 183 9.32 12.44 -15.66
CA GLU A 183 10.23 11.92 -16.66
C GLU A 183 10.96 10.73 -16.08
N VAL A 184 10.89 9.58 -16.76
CA VAL A 184 11.55 8.35 -16.35
C VAL A 184 12.54 7.93 -17.43
N GLU A 185 13.76 7.64 -17.03
CA GLU A 185 14.85 7.21 -17.92
C GLU A 185 15.45 5.89 -17.44
N LEU A 186 15.62 4.94 -18.34
CA LEU A 186 16.36 3.70 -18.11
C LEU A 186 17.73 3.80 -18.78
N HIS A 187 18.78 3.83 -17.95
CA HIS A 187 20.17 4.00 -18.37
C HIS A 187 20.91 2.67 -18.37
N ASN A 188 21.67 2.40 -19.42
CA ASN A 188 22.72 1.39 -19.39
C ASN A 188 24.00 2.01 -18.81
N VAL A 189 24.35 1.60 -17.60
CA VAL A 189 25.54 2.02 -16.87
C VAL A 189 26.60 0.91 -16.77
N ALA A 190 26.46 -0.19 -17.52
CA ALA A 190 27.46 -1.25 -17.60
C ALA A 190 28.82 -0.67 -18.01
N GLY A 191 29.89 -1.09 -17.30
CA GLY A 191 31.25 -0.65 -17.59
C GLY A 191 31.64 0.76 -17.13
N ARG A 192 30.72 1.56 -16.55
CA ARG A 192 31.07 2.89 -15.99
C ARG A 192 31.58 2.85 -14.55
N GLY A 193 31.35 1.76 -13.83
CA GLY A 193 31.77 1.62 -12.42
C GLY A 193 33.26 1.30 -12.30
N ARG A 194 34.06 2.21 -11.72
CA ARG A 194 35.41 1.88 -11.24
C ARG A 194 35.30 0.80 -10.15
N GLY A 195 35.63 -0.44 -10.50
CA GLY A 195 35.83 -1.53 -9.53
C GLY A 195 34.80 -2.67 -9.54
N GLN A 196 33.76 -2.63 -10.36
CA GLN A 196 32.72 -3.69 -10.36
C GLN A 196 32.85 -4.75 -11.47
N GLY A 197 33.90 -4.71 -12.29
CA GLY A 197 34.27 -5.80 -13.21
C GLY A 197 33.29 -6.08 -14.37
N GLU A 198 32.10 -5.46 -14.41
CA GLU A 198 31.19 -5.60 -15.53
C GLU A 198 31.80 -4.92 -16.77
N LYS A 199 32.13 -5.72 -17.78
CA LYS A 199 32.55 -5.20 -19.08
C LYS A 199 31.42 -4.37 -19.70
N PRO A 200 31.71 -3.24 -20.36
CA PRO A 200 30.72 -2.55 -21.18
C PRO A 200 30.06 -3.54 -22.13
N ARG A 201 28.73 -3.59 -22.14
CA ARG A 201 27.94 -4.42 -23.04
C ARG A 201 26.62 -3.74 -23.36
N ASP A 202 26.06 -4.07 -24.51
CA ASP A 202 24.70 -3.69 -24.84
C ASP A 202 23.72 -4.45 -23.95
N ILE A 203 22.61 -3.81 -23.58
CA ILE A 203 21.55 -4.42 -22.79
C ILE A 203 20.23 -4.29 -23.55
N GLU A 204 19.63 -5.44 -23.86
CA GLU A 204 18.30 -5.53 -24.44
C GLU A 204 17.24 -5.30 -23.35
N VAL A 205 16.36 -4.32 -23.54
CA VAL A 205 15.28 -3.99 -22.60
C VAL A 205 13.94 -3.83 -23.31
N TYR A 206 12.86 -3.96 -22.55
CA TYR A 206 11.57 -3.42 -22.92
C TYR A 206 11.44 -2.00 -22.39
N PHE A 207 10.93 -1.07 -23.20
CA PHE A 207 10.74 0.29 -22.69
C PHE A 207 9.41 0.94 -23.09
N GLU A 208 8.53 0.23 -23.79
CA GLU A 208 7.18 0.71 -24.04
C GLU A 208 6.11 -0.07 -23.25
N PRO A 209 5.13 0.63 -22.64
CA PRO A 209 4.14 0.05 -21.73
C PRO A 209 2.76 -0.10 -22.41
N VAL A 210 2.31 -1.27 -22.84
CA VAL A 210 1.04 -1.36 -23.62
C VAL A 210 0.21 -2.69 -23.37
N ALA A 211 -1.14 -2.61 -23.26
CA ALA A 211 -2.39 -3.44 -22.93
C ALA A 211 -3.82 -2.74 -23.03
N LYS A 212 -4.70 -3.12 -23.97
CA LYS A 212 -5.81 -2.27 -24.47
C LYS A 212 -6.98 -1.99 -23.45
N ASP A 213 -7.47 -0.74 -23.26
CA ASP A 213 -8.57 -0.36 -22.34
C ASP A 213 -9.94 -0.87 -22.86
N GLN A 214 -11.06 -0.58 -22.16
CA GLN A 214 -12.40 -1.10 -22.49
C GLN A 214 -12.90 -0.77 -23.92
N ARG A 215 -12.20 0.10 -24.66
CA ARG A 215 -12.47 0.44 -26.08
C ARG A 215 -11.47 -0.17 -27.06
N GLY A 216 -10.36 -0.75 -26.58
CA GLY A 216 -9.24 -1.22 -27.40
C GLY A 216 -7.97 -0.35 -27.36
N GLU A 217 -7.52 0.18 -26.20
CA GLU A 217 -6.36 1.15 -26.05
C GLU A 217 -5.17 0.84 -25.06
N THR A 218 -3.92 0.60 -25.50
CA THR A 218 -2.91 -0.26 -24.81
C THR A 218 -2.22 0.31 -23.48
N SER A 219 -2.04 -0.44 -22.35
CA SER A 219 -1.28 -0.39 -21.06
C SER A 219 -0.73 -1.71 -20.33
N GLU A 220 0.50 -2.23 -20.57
CA GLU A 220 1.25 -3.12 -19.61
C GLU A 220 2.13 -2.17 -18.82
N TRP A 221 2.01 -2.14 -17.50
CA TRP A 221 2.82 -1.24 -16.70
C TRP A 221 4.06 -1.98 -16.18
N LEU A 222 5.06 -2.18 -17.06
CA LEU A 222 6.42 -2.59 -16.65
C LEU A 222 7.00 -1.59 -15.64
N LEU A 223 6.62 -0.33 -15.79
CA LEU A 223 6.85 0.74 -14.82
C LEU A 223 5.68 0.83 -13.85
N LYS A 224 5.95 0.61 -12.57
CA LYS A 224 5.00 0.89 -11.48
C LYS A 224 5.38 2.19 -10.81
N PHE A 225 4.39 3.00 -10.48
CA PHE A 225 4.59 4.32 -9.90
C PHE A 225 3.97 4.36 -8.51
N TYR A 226 4.71 4.94 -7.58
CA TYR A 226 4.29 5.10 -6.21
C TYR A 226 4.53 6.54 -5.80
N ALA A 227 3.55 7.17 -5.14
CA ALA A 227 3.73 8.47 -4.51
C ALA A 227 3.57 8.34 -3.00
N TYR A 228 4.53 8.90 -2.28
CA TYR A 228 4.57 8.89 -0.83
C TYR A 228 4.65 10.33 -0.33
N GLU A 229 3.98 10.57 0.79
CA GLU A 229 4.17 11.80 1.55
C GLU A 229 5.50 11.72 2.31
N VAL A 230 6.35 12.75 2.20
CA VAL A 230 7.72 12.74 2.72
C VAL A 230 7.74 12.52 4.24
N TYR A 231 6.83 13.19 4.95
CA TYR A 231 6.85 13.18 6.41
C TYR A 231 6.21 11.95 7.03
N SER A 232 5.09 11.49 6.49
CA SER A 232 4.39 10.32 7.02
C SER A 232 4.92 9.00 6.47
N GLY A 233 5.63 9.03 5.33
CA GLY A 233 5.93 7.82 4.56
C GLY A 233 4.66 7.13 4.03
N ARG A 234 3.47 7.75 4.19
CA ARG A 234 2.21 7.17 3.80
C ARG A 234 2.13 7.16 2.28
N GLN A 235 1.87 5.98 1.73
CA GLN A 235 1.56 5.83 0.31
C GLN A 235 0.24 6.55 0.00
N ARG A 236 0.28 7.49 -0.93
CA ARG A 236 -0.89 8.22 -1.41
C ARG A 236 -1.37 7.73 -2.77
N TYR A 237 -0.45 7.15 -3.54
CA TYR A 237 -0.75 6.60 -4.85
C TYR A 237 0.09 5.37 -5.13
N ALA A 238 -0.54 4.38 -5.76
CA ALA A 238 0.12 3.31 -6.47
C ALA A 238 -0.57 3.18 -7.83
N SER A 239 0.21 3.09 -8.90
CA SER A 239 -0.32 2.78 -10.22
C SER A 239 -1.09 1.45 -10.15
N PRO A 240 -2.27 1.35 -10.76
CA PRO A 240 -3.05 0.11 -10.75
C PRO A 240 -2.23 -1.04 -11.35
N LYS A 241 -2.44 -2.25 -10.85
CA LYS A 241 -1.87 -3.45 -11.46
C LYS A 241 -2.64 -3.71 -12.76
N VAL A 242 -1.98 -3.58 -13.88
CA VAL A 242 -2.56 -3.91 -15.19
C VAL A 242 -1.92 -5.18 -15.71
N SER A 243 -2.73 -6.08 -16.24
CA SER A 243 -2.30 -7.38 -16.77
C SER A 243 -2.68 -7.47 -18.24
N VAL A 244 -1.73 -7.89 -19.08
CA VAL A 244 -1.97 -8.13 -20.50
C VAL A 244 -2.13 -9.63 -20.73
N PRO A 245 -3.18 -10.06 -21.45
CA PRO A 245 -3.28 -11.43 -21.93
C PRO A 245 -2.04 -11.81 -22.74
N ALA A 246 -1.52 -13.03 -22.54
CA ALA A 246 -0.23 -13.46 -23.09
C ALA A 246 -0.18 -13.37 -24.62
N GLU A 247 -1.30 -13.66 -25.27
CA GLU A 247 -1.50 -13.63 -26.71
C GLU A 247 -1.37 -12.23 -27.33
N ARG A 248 -1.57 -11.16 -26.55
CA ARG A 248 -1.45 -9.78 -27.04
C ARG A 248 -0.09 -9.17 -26.79
N ARG A 249 0.71 -9.76 -25.91
CA ARG A 249 1.98 -9.17 -25.44
C ARG A 249 2.98 -8.93 -26.57
N ALA A 250 3.03 -9.85 -27.55
CA ALA A 250 3.93 -9.76 -28.70
C ALA A 250 3.75 -8.49 -29.54
N GLU A 251 2.53 -7.98 -29.65
CA GLU A 251 2.23 -6.76 -30.45
C GLU A 251 2.69 -5.47 -29.75
N LEU A 252 3.06 -5.55 -28.47
CA LEU A 252 3.13 -4.42 -27.54
C LEU A 252 4.54 -4.20 -27.01
N TYR A 253 5.44 -5.15 -27.22
CA TYR A 253 6.81 -5.02 -26.78
C TYR A 253 7.67 -4.28 -27.79
N HIS A 254 8.11 -3.08 -27.39
CA HIS A 254 9.18 -2.38 -28.07
C HIS A 254 10.51 -2.80 -27.45
N ARG A 255 11.25 -3.63 -28.18
CA ARG A 255 12.63 -4.00 -27.86
C ARG A 255 13.54 -2.83 -28.17
N VAL A 256 14.37 -2.45 -27.21
CA VAL A 256 15.41 -1.43 -27.39
C VAL A 256 16.74 -2.02 -26.95
N THR A 257 17.72 -2.01 -27.85
CA THR A 257 19.12 -2.25 -27.51
C THR A 257 19.69 -0.98 -26.92
N LEU A 258 20.15 -1.03 -25.67
CA LEU A 258 20.83 0.10 -25.02
C LEU A 258 22.35 -0.10 -25.04
N PRO A 259 23.11 0.66 -25.84
CA PRO A 259 24.58 0.67 -25.74
C PRO A 259 25.09 1.19 -24.40
N PRO A 260 26.34 0.89 -24.00
CA PRO A 260 26.94 1.44 -22.79
C PRO A 260 26.87 2.96 -22.73
N GLY A 261 26.24 3.49 -21.68
CA GLY A 261 26.06 4.92 -21.47
C GLY A 261 24.87 5.54 -22.21
N ALA A 262 24.13 4.76 -23.01
CA ALA A 262 22.88 5.18 -23.61
C ALA A 262 21.72 5.08 -22.59
N PHE A 263 20.61 5.73 -22.92
CA PHE A 263 19.38 5.64 -22.16
C PHE A 263 18.17 5.70 -23.09
N VAL A 264 17.04 5.26 -22.57
CA VAL A 264 15.73 5.45 -23.17
C VAL A 264 14.81 6.08 -22.12
N GLY A 265 14.00 7.05 -22.52
CA GLY A 265 13.22 7.88 -21.59
C GLY A 265 11.78 8.11 -22.05
N ARG A 266 10.87 8.28 -21.08
CA ARG A 266 9.45 8.56 -21.34
C ARG A 266 8.89 9.53 -20.31
N ARG A 267 7.98 10.38 -20.78
CA ARG A 267 7.26 11.35 -19.97
C ARG A 267 5.88 10.80 -19.61
N PHE A 268 5.57 10.79 -18.32
CA PHE A 268 4.28 10.37 -17.76
C PHE A 268 3.57 11.58 -17.18
N THR A 269 2.30 11.75 -17.53
CA THR A 269 1.45 12.83 -17.00
C THR A 269 0.37 12.19 -16.14
N PHE A 270 0.37 12.51 -14.85
CA PHE A 270 -0.62 12.04 -13.91
C PHE A 270 -1.75 13.07 -13.77
N ALA A 271 -2.94 12.59 -13.38
CA ALA A 271 -4.08 13.46 -13.12
C ALA A 271 -3.74 14.53 -12.05
N PRO A 272 -4.46 15.66 -12.00
CA PRO A 272 -4.17 16.76 -11.09
C PRO A 272 -3.94 16.33 -9.64
N ALA A 273 -2.94 16.92 -8.99
CA ALA A 273 -2.49 16.52 -7.66
C ALA A 273 -3.65 16.43 -6.64
N ARG A 274 -4.62 17.34 -6.68
CA ARG A 274 -5.77 17.39 -5.76
C ARG A 274 -6.61 16.10 -5.71
N GLN A 275 -6.59 15.28 -6.76
CA GLN A 275 -7.41 14.08 -6.83
C GLN A 275 -6.88 12.96 -5.91
N TRP A 276 -5.59 12.97 -5.56
CA TRP A 276 -4.95 11.87 -4.84
C TRP A 276 -3.81 12.30 -3.91
N LEU A 277 -3.40 13.57 -3.94
CA LEU A 277 -2.38 14.15 -3.04
C LEU A 277 -2.96 15.35 -2.27
N ARG A 278 -2.65 15.39 -0.99
CA ARG A 278 -2.86 16.57 -0.14
C ARG A 278 -1.72 17.57 -0.33
N PRO A 279 -1.93 18.88 -0.09
CA PRO A 279 -0.84 19.85 -0.06
C PRO A 279 0.26 19.43 0.92
N GLY A 280 1.51 19.45 0.48
CA GLY A 280 2.65 18.93 1.25
C GLY A 280 3.84 18.53 0.37
N ASP A 281 4.89 18.02 1.00
CA ASP A 281 6.07 17.49 0.32
C ASP A 281 5.88 15.99 0.06
N HIS A 282 6.16 15.58 -1.17
CA HIS A 282 5.97 14.22 -1.67
C HIS A 282 7.22 13.75 -2.42
N PHE A 283 7.34 12.45 -2.61
CA PHE A 283 8.28 11.87 -3.57
C PHE A 283 7.62 10.79 -4.41
N PHE A 284 8.01 10.72 -5.68
CA PHE A 284 7.74 9.55 -6.53
C PHE A 284 8.86 8.53 -6.45
N LEU A 285 8.44 7.29 -6.51
CA LEU A 285 9.27 6.13 -6.78
C LEU A 285 8.69 5.41 -8.00
N ALA A 286 9.51 5.21 -9.02
CA ALA A 286 9.20 4.31 -10.11
C ALA A 286 9.92 2.98 -9.88
N SER A 287 9.31 1.86 -10.26
CA SER A 287 10.00 0.57 -10.36
C SER A 287 9.80 -0.01 -11.74
N TYR A 288 10.88 -0.49 -12.35
CA TYR A 288 10.85 -1.23 -13.60
C TYR A 288 11.08 -2.72 -13.29
N GLU A 289 10.15 -3.56 -13.72
CA GLU A 289 10.16 -4.99 -13.40
C GLU A 289 9.84 -5.82 -14.65
N VAL A 290 10.76 -6.72 -15.00
CA VAL A 290 10.56 -7.74 -16.03
C VAL A 290 10.72 -9.10 -15.37
N THR A 291 9.66 -9.90 -15.38
CA THR A 291 9.68 -11.26 -14.82
C THR A 291 10.47 -12.21 -15.71
N LYS A 292 10.97 -13.31 -15.14
CA LYS A 292 11.67 -14.35 -15.91
C LYS A 292 10.82 -14.89 -17.05
N ASP A 293 9.51 -15.06 -16.81
CA ASP A 293 8.56 -15.55 -17.81
C ASP A 293 8.34 -14.59 -18.97
N SER A 294 8.69 -13.31 -18.78
CA SER A 294 8.62 -12.28 -19.82
C SER A 294 10.00 -11.96 -20.40
N GLY A 295 11.05 -12.68 -19.99
CA GLY A 295 12.44 -12.40 -20.32
C GLY A 295 12.89 -12.69 -21.75
N MET A 296 11.96 -13.02 -22.65
CA MET A 296 12.23 -13.42 -24.03
C MET A 296 11.33 -12.63 -24.98
N VAL A 297 11.91 -11.96 -25.99
CA VAL A 297 11.15 -11.23 -27.02
C VAL A 297 11.19 -11.96 -28.34
N ILE A 298 10.09 -11.95 -29.09
CA ILE A 298 10.12 -12.41 -30.48
C ILE A 298 11.07 -11.53 -31.30
N LEU A 299 11.98 -12.15 -32.05
CA LEU A 299 13.03 -11.51 -32.84
C LEU A 299 12.48 -10.59 -33.93
N HIS A 300 11.34 -10.95 -34.51
CA HIS A 300 10.68 -10.23 -35.60
C HIS A 300 9.18 -10.14 -35.34
N PRO A 301 8.59 -8.93 -35.30
CA PRO A 301 7.18 -8.73 -34.90
C PRO A 301 6.18 -9.39 -35.85
N GLU A 302 6.60 -9.70 -37.08
CA GLU A 302 5.75 -10.36 -38.09
C GLU A 302 5.70 -11.89 -37.95
N LEU A 303 6.47 -12.48 -37.02
CA LEU A 303 6.43 -13.94 -36.84
C LEU A 303 5.10 -14.36 -36.19
N THR A 304 4.30 -15.08 -36.96
CA THR A 304 3.09 -15.75 -36.47
C THR A 304 3.45 -16.85 -35.46
N THR A 305 2.48 -17.24 -34.62
CA THR A 305 2.66 -18.34 -33.65
C THR A 305 3.12 -19.65 -34.31
N GLU A 306 2.67 -19.94 -35.52
CA GLU A 306 3.09 -21.13 -36.27
C GLU A 306 4.54 -21.03 -36.75
N GLN A 307 4.96 -19.86 -37.23
CA GLN A 307 6.35 -19.63 -37.62
C GLN A 307 7.29 -19.69 -36.42
N VAL A 308 6.89 -19.15 -35.27
CA VAL A 308 7.63 -19.29 -34.01
C VAL A 308 7.80 -20.76 -33.63
N LYS A 309 6.72 -21.56 -33.68
CA LYS A 309 6.79 -23.01 -33.40
C LYS A 309 7.74 -23.74 -34.35
N LYS A 310 7.76 -23.35 -35.63
CA LYS A 310 8.62 -23.96 -36.65
C LYS A 310 10.10 -23.55 -36.52
N LEU A 311 10.37 -22.30 -36.17
CA LEU A 311 11.72 -21.77 -35.95
C LEU A 311 12.35 -22.30 -34.65
N GLY A 312 11.52 -22.62 -33.66
CA GLY A 312 11.98 -22.99 -32.32
C GLY A 312 12.36 -21.78 -31.48
N ASN A 313 12.31 -21.94 -30.15
CA ASN A 313 12.45 -20.83 -29.21
C ASN A 313 13.80 -20.09 -29.33
N GLU A 314 14.88 -20.81 -29.65
CA GLU A 314 16.22 -20.22 -29.73
C GLU A 314 16.41 -19.27 -30.92
N HIS A 315 15.59 -19.40 -31.97
CA HIS A 315 15.71 -18.62 -33.21
C HIS A 315 14.54 -17.66 -33.40
N ALA A 316 13.45 -17.88 -32.65
CA ALA A 316 12.33 -16.97 -32.60
C ALA A 316 12.46 -15.93 -31.49
N TYR A 317 13.29 -16.15 -30.46
CA TYR A 317 13.37 -15.25 -29.31
C TYR A 317 14.78 -14.78 -28.95
N VAL A 318 14.87 -13.56 -28.41
CA VAL A 318 16.09 -13.00 -27.80
C VAL A 318 15.85 -12.74 -26.31
N PRO A 319 16.79 -13.12 -25.43
CA PRO A 319 16.70 -12.78 -24.02
C PRO A 319 16.81 -11.26 -23.82
N VAL A 320 15.90 -10.70 -23.04
CA VAL A 320 16.02 -9.33 -22.51
C VAL A 320 16.47 -9.37 -21.06
N TRP A 321 16.86 -8.20 -20.57
CA TRP A 321 17.07 -8.01 -19.15
C TRP A 321 15.82 -8.40 -18.34
N THR A 322 16.03 -9.27 -17.36
CA THR A 322 15.02 -9.64 -16.36
C THR A 322 15.46 -9.18 -15.00
N GLY A 323 14.52 -8.70 -14.20
CA GLY A 323 14.83 -8.25 -12.85
C GLY A 323 13.90 -7.16 -12.39
N LYS A 324 14.27 -6.56 -11.26
CA LYS A 324 13.57 -5.41 -10.70
C LYS A 324 14.56 -4.35 -10.27
N ILE A 325 14.34 -3.14 -10.74
CA ILE A 325 15.07 -1.94 -10.36
C ILE A 325 14.10 -0.86 -9.92
N TYR A 326 14.62 0.05 -9.10
CA TYR A 326 13.89 1.20 -8.60
C TYR A 326 14.57 2.47 -9.10
N SER A 327 13.79 3.54 -9.23
CA SER A 327 14.34 4.85 -9.54
C SER A 327 14.95 5.49 -8.29
N ASN A 328 15.67 6.59 -8.49
CA ASN A 328 15.86 7.57 -7.43
C ASN A 328 14.52 8.14 -6.93
N LEU A 329 14.56 8.89 -5.84
CA LEU A 329 13.40 9.57 -5.30
C LEU A 329 13.19 10.89 -6.05
N ALA A 330 12.08 11.05 -6.75
CA ALA A 330 11.74 12.31 -7.42
C ALA A 330 10.87 13.15 -6.48
N THR A 331 11.49 14.08 -5.75
CA THR A 331 10.81 14.93 -4.76
C THR A 331 10.10 16.11 -5.40
N PHE A 332 8.94 16.49 -4.84
CA PHE A 332 8.18 17.66 -5.27
C PHE A 332 7.22 18.11 -4.16
N ARG A 333 6.70 19.33 -4.28
CA ARG A 333 5.73 19.90 -3.34
C ARG A 333 4.41 20.23 -4.04
N VAL A 334 3.30 19.85 -3.41
CA VAL A 334 1.96 20.32 -3.80
C VAL A 334 1.61 21.53 -2.94
N GLU A 335 1.41 22.68 -3.55
CA GLU A 335 1.10 23.92 -2.85
C GLU A 335 -0.33 23.92 -2.29
N ARG A 336 -0.58 24.71 -1.23
CA ARG A 336 -1.96 24.98 -0.80
C ARG A 336 -2.58 25.98 -1.77
N LYS A 337 -3.84 25.76 -2.15
CA LYS A 337 -4.59 26.76 -2.93
C LYS A 337 -4.64 28.05 -2.11
N LYS A 338 -4.03 29.13 -2.60
CA LYS A 338 -4.20 30.46 -1.99
C LYS A 338 -5.68 30.83 -2.17
N LEU A 339 -6.41 30.98 -1.07
CA LEU A 339 -7.74 31.59 -1.09
C LEU A 339 -7.52 33.06 -1.46
N ALA A 340 -7.65 33.39 -2.74
CA ALA A 340 -7.65 34.76 -3.19
C ALA A 340 -8.94 35.42 -2.66
N GLY A 341 -8.80 36.39 -1.75
CA GLY A 341 -9.92 37.28 -1.36
C GLY A 341 -10.53 37.10 0.03
N LEU A 342 -9.80 36.57 1.02
CA LEU A 342 -10.17 36.66 2.44
C LEU A 342 -9.11 37.49 3.19
N PHE A 343 -8.99 38.75 2.83
CA PHE A 343 -8.33 39.80 3.61
C PHE A 343 -9.06 41.13 3.40
#